data_AF-A0A256ZUC4-F1
#
_entry.id   AF-A0A256ZUC4-F1
#
_cell.length_a   1.000
_cell.length_b   1.000
_cell.length_c   1.000
_cell.angle_alpha   90.00
_cell.angle_beta   90.00
_cell.angle_gamma   90.00
#
_symmetry.space_group_name_H-M   'P 1'
#
loop_
_entity.id
_entity.type
_entity.pdbx_description
1 polymer ?
#
loop_
_entity_poly.entity_id
_entity_poly.type
_entity_poly.pdbx_seq_one_letter_code
_entity_poly.pdbx_strand_id
1 'polypeptide(L)'
;MGREEALEAEVLRKIKPKPEEYVKVKNVYEKIKELLEAALEREGIDAEIELEGSVAKDTWISGDVDLDVFVLYPKDLGREWLKT
;
A
#
# COMPACT_ATOMS: atom_id res chain seq x y z
N MET A 1 3.12 -1.43 37.21
CA MET A 1 2.92 -0.73 35.94
C MET A 1 2.79 0.75 36.25
N GLY A 2 3.70 1.57 35.74
CA GLY A 2 3.65 3.03 35.90
C GLY A 2 2.45 3.63 35.18
N ARG A 3 2.03 4.84 35.59
CA ARG A 3 0.94 5.58 34.93
C ARG A 3 1.22 5.83 33.45
N GLU A 4 2.48 6.08 33.10
CA GLU A 4 2.95 6.32 31.73
C GLU A 4 2.83 5.07 30.87
N GLU A 5 3.26 3.91 31.37
CA GLU A 5 3.12 2.62 30.69
C GLU A 5 1.65 2.27 30.41
N ALA A 6 0.75 2.57 31.36
CA ALA A 6 -0.68 2.35 31.17
C ALA A 6 -1.29 3.26 30.10
N LEU A 7 -0.85 4.53 30.03
CA LEU A 7 -1.28 5.47 29.01
C LEU A 7 -0.78 5.07 27.63
N GLU A 8 0.49 4.69 27.51
CA GLU A 8 1.09 4.21 26.27
C GLU A 8 0.33 2.99 25.73
N ALA A 9 0.07 1.99 26.58
CA ALA A 9 -0.68 0.82 26.19
C ALA A 9 -2.11 1.15 25.71
N GLU A 10 -2.77 2.11 26.35
CA GLU A 10 -4.11 2.55 25.94
C GLU A 10 -4.09 3.22 24.56
N VAL A 11 -3.11 4.09 24.31
CA VAL A 11 -2.92 4.78 23.03
C VAL A 11 -2.58 3.78 21.94
N LEU A 12 -1.62 2.88 22.17
CA LEU A 12 -1.24 1.83 21.23
C LEU A 12 -2.44 0.96 20.82
N ARG A 13 -3.30 0.59 21.77
CA ARG A 13 -4.53 -0.17 21.48
C ARG A 13 -5.50 0.59 20.57
N LYS A 14 -5.52 1.92 20.63
CA LYS A 14 -6.40 2.75 19.79
C LYS A 14 -5.83 2.96 18.39
N ILE A 15 -4.52 3.16 18.27
CA ILE A 15 -3.88 3.54 17.00
C ILE A 15 -3.41 2.34 16.19
N LYS A 16 -3.20 1.17 16.81
CA LYS A 16 -2.75 -0.02 16.08
C LYS A 16 -3.89 -0.54 15.18
N PRO A 17 -3.64 -0.74 13.87
CA PRO A 17 -4.64 -1.30 12.98
C PRO A 17 -5.14 -2.66 13.46
N LYS A 18 -6.44 -2.90 13.30
CA LYS A 18 -7.08 -4.17 13.66
C LYS A 18 -7.01 -5.17 12.52
N PRO A 19 -7.10 -6.49 12.80
CA PRO A 19 -7.09 -7.52 11.76
C PRO A 19 -8.10 -7.29 10.63
N GLU A 20 -9.28 -6.75 10.94
CA GLU A 20 -10.29 -6.46 9.90
C GLU A 20 -9.85 -5.33 8.95
N GLU A 21 -9.09 -4.35 9.46
CA GLU A 21 -8.52 -3.27 8.64
C GLU A 21 -7.44 -3.81 7.70
N TYR A 22 -6.55 -4.70 8.18
CA TYR A 22 -5.56 -5.36 7.30
C TYR A 22 -6.23 -6.13 6.16
N VAL A 23 -7.30 -6.88 6.45
CA VAL A 23 -8.06 -7.61 5.42
C VAL A 23 -8.67 -6.64 4.41
N LYS A 24 -9.26 -5.53 4.89
CA LYS A 24 -9.85 -4.52 4.02
C LYS A 24 -8.80 -3.87 3.12
N VAL A 25 -7.67 -3.44 3.68
CA VAL A 25 -6.56 -2.80 2.96
C VAL A 25 -6.00 -3.76 1.91
N LYS A 26 -5.75 -5.02 2.27
CA LYS A 26 -5.31 -6.04 1.34
C LYS A 26 -6.30 -6.22 0.18
N ASN A 27 -7.59 -6.37 0.47
CA ASN A 27 -8.60 -6.56 -0.58
C ASN A 27 -8.69 -5.38 -1.55
N VAL A 28 -8.50 -4.15 -1.05
CA VAL A 28 -8.45 -2.95 -1.89
C VAL A 28 -7.18 -2.96 -2.75
N TYR A 29 -6.03 -3.28 -2.17
CA TYR A 29 -4.78 -3.39 -2.91
C TYR A 29 -4.85 -4.45 -4.02
N GLU A 30 -5.34 -5.65 -3.74
CA GLU A 30 -5.50 -6.71 -4.75
C GLU A 30 -6.39 -6.25 -5.91
N LYS A 31 -7.50 -5.57 -5.60
CA LYS A 31 -8.38 -5.02 -6.65
C LYS A 31 -7.69 -3.94 -7.49
N ILE A 32 -6.89 -3.07 -6.88
CA ILE A 32 -6.09 -2.08 -7.62
C ILE A 32 -5.08 -2.79 -8.51
N LYS A 33 -4.39 -3.80 -7.97
CA LYS A 33 -3.39 -4.59 -8.68
C LYS A 33 -4.00 -5.29 -9.89
N GLU A 34 -5.12 -6.00 -9.74
CA GLU A 34 -5.83 -6.66 -10.86
C GLU A 34 -6.19 -5.67 -11.97
N LEU A 35 -6.66 -4.46 -11.62
CA LEU A 35 -6.99 -3.41 -12.59
C LEU A 35 -5.75 -2.88 -13.32
N LEU A 36 -4.63 -2.70 -12.60
CA LEU A 36 -3.37 -2.27 -13.17
C LEU A 36 -2.79 -3.35 -14.10
N GLU A 37 -2.78 -4.61 -13.67
CA GLU A 37 -2.32 -5.75 -14.48
C GLU A 37 -3.10 -5.84 -15.79
N ALA A 38 -4.43 -5.78 -15.74
CA ALA A 38 -5.27 -5.79 -16.93
C ALA A 38 -5.01 -4.60 -17.87
N ALA A 39 -4.73 -3.41 -17.31
CA ALA A 39 -4.40 -2.24 -18.10
C ALA A 39 -3.03 -2.39 -18.78
N LEU A 40 -2.02 -2.87 -18.06
CA LEU A 40 -0.68 -3.10 -18.57
C LEU A 40 -0.65 -4.18 -19.66
N GLU A 41 -1.38 -5.28 -19.46
CA GLU A 41 -1.50 -6.37 -20.44
C GLU A 41 -2.11 -5.87 -21.76
N ARG A 42 -3.15 -5.03 -21.68
CA ARG A 42 -3.78 -4.43 -22.87
C ARG A 42 -2.84 -3.55 -23.69
N GLU A 43 -1.90 -2.88 -23.02
CA GLU A 43 -0.89 -2.04 -23.66
C GLU A 43 0.38 -2.84 -24.03
N GLY A 44 0.44 -4.14 -23.70
CA GLY A 44 1.60 -4.99 -23.96
C GLY A 44 2.84 -4.60 -23.16
N ILE A 45 2.66 -4.00 -21.98
CA ILE A 45 3.73 -3.53 -21.11
C ILE A 45 3.95 -4.55 -19.99
N ASP A 46 5.15 -5.09 -19.89
CA ASP A 46 5.57 -5.96 -18.79
C ASP A 46 6.12 -5.11 -17.64
N ALA A 47 5.25 -4.65 -16.73
CA ALA A 47 5.64 -3.83 -15.59
C ALA A 47 5.29 -4.52 -14.27
N GLU A 48 6.12 -4.31 -13.24
CA GLU A 48 5.91 -4.85 -11.90
C GLU A 48 5.05 -3.90 -11.07
N ILE A 49 4.12 -4.43 -10.27
CA ILE A 49 3.27 -3.64 -9.37
C ILE A 49 3.65 -3.97 -7.92
N GLU A 50 4.07 -2.96 -7.18
CA GLU A 50 4.54 -3.09 -5.80
C GLU A 50 3.68 -2.26 -4.84
N LEU A 51 3.44 -2.81 -3.65
CA LEU A 51 2.87 -2.08 -2.52
C LEU A 51 4.02 -1.51 -1.71
N GLU A 52 4.02 -0.20 -1.51
CA GLU A 52 5.07 0.53 -0.83
C GLU A 52 4.54 1.31 0.37
N GLY A 53 5.40 2.17 0.93
CA GLY A 53 4.99 3.14 1.93
C GLY A 53 4.68 2.54 3.30
N SER A 54 3.75 3.18 4.03
CA SER A 54 3.47 2.86 5.44
C SER A 54 2.81 1.48 5.62
N VAL A 55 2.00 1.06 4.64
CA VAL A 55 1.36 -0.26 4.63
C VAL A 55 2.39 -1.35 4.42
N ALA A 56 3.31 -1.18 3.46
CA ALA A 56 4.39 -2.14 3.21
C ALA A 56 5.33 -2.30 4.42
N LYS A 57 5.55 -1.23 5.19
CA LYS A 57 6.43 -1.21 6.37
C LYS A 57 5.74 -1.60 7.67
N ASP A 58 4.43 -1.86 7.65
CA ASP A 58 3.61 -2.12 8.83
C ASP A 58 3.68 -1.00 9.90
N THR A 59 3.73 0.25 9.45
CA THR A 59 3.82 1.44 10.32
C THR A 59 2.62 2.38 10.19
N TRP A 60 1.54 1.94 9.55
CA TRP A 60 0.32 2.72 9.36
C TRP A 60 -0.58 2.69 10.59
N ILE A 61 -1.48 3.66 10.70
CA ILE A 61 -2.32 3.89 11.87
C ILE A 61 -3.78 3.55 11.55
N SER A 62 -4.48 2.96 12.52
CA SER A 62 -5.91 2.65 12.42
C SER A 62 -6.71 3.88 12.03
N GLY A 63 -7.57 3.74 11.02
CA GLY A 63 -8.39 4.83 10.49
C GLY A 63 -7.68 5.87 9.62
N ASP A 64 -6.36 5.78 9.44
CA ASP A 64 -5.54 6.69 8.63
C ASP A 64 -4.60 5.88 7.72
N VAL A 65 -5.18 5.31 6.67
CA VAL A 65 -4.47 4.43 5.73
C VAL A 65 -4.41 5.03 4.33
N ASP A 66 -3.18 5.14 3.83
CA ASP A 66 -2.86 5.49 2.46
C ASP A 66 -2.17 4.31 1.76
N LEU A 67 -2.64 3.96 0.56
CA LEU A 67 -2.08 2.88 -0.26
C LEU A 67 -1.11 3.48 -1.29
N ASP A 68 0.18 3.35 -1.03
CA ASP A 68 1.24 3.70 -1.98
C ASP A 68 1.46 2.54 -2.96
N VAL A 69 0.90 2.63 -4.17
CA VAL A 69 1.06 1.59 -5.21
C VAL A 69 1.97 2.09 -6.32
N PHE A 70 3.06 1.36 -6.55
CA PHE A 70 4.09 1.70 -7.52
C PHE A 70 3.96 0.78 -8.72
N VAL A 71 4.12 1.34 -9.92
CA VAL A 71 4.22 0.58 -11.18
C VAL A 71 5.61 0.81 -11.74
N LEU A 72 6.42 -0.25 -11.74
CA LEU A 72 7.81 -0.23 -12.18
C LEU A 72 7.88 -0.60 -13.65
N TYR A 73 7.98 0.42 -14.49
CA TYR A 73 8.09 0.26 -15.93
C TYR A 73 9.50 -0.19 -16.35
N PRO A 74 9.62 -1.06 -17.37
CA PRO A 74 10.89 -1.44 -17.95
C PRO A 74 11.77 -0.25 -18.35
N LYS A 75 13.08 -0.36 -18.10
CA LYS A 75 14.04 0.71 -18.38
C LYS A 75 14.22 0.98 -19.87
N ASP A 76 14.00 -0.02 -20.71
CA ASP A 76 14.11 0.02 -22.17
C ASP A 76 12.98 0.77 -22.87
N LEU A 77 11.85 1.03 -22.18
CA LEU A 77 10.83 1.98 -22.65
C LEU A 77 11.37 3.42 -22.79
N GLY A 78 12.53 3.72 -22.17
CA GLY A 78 13.19 5.02 -22.25
C GLY A 78 12.41 6.14 -21.55
N ARG A 79 12.72 7.41 -21.88
CA ARG A 79 11.91 8.55 -21.41
C ARG A 79 10.81 8.94 -22.39
N GLU A 80 10.88 8.45 -23.63
CA GLU A 80 9.97 8.88 -24.69
C GLU A 80 8.54 8.37 -24.49
N TRP A 81 8.35 7.33 -23.69
CA TRP A 81 7.02 6.84 -23.31
C TRP A 81 6.32 7.74 -22.28
N LEU A 82 7.07 8.54 -21.50
CA LEU A 82 6.54 9.45 -20.45
C LEU A 82 5.88 10.74 -21.02
N LYS A 83 5.30 10.69 -22.22
CA LYS A 83 4.74 11.88 -22.85
C LYS A 83 3.41 12.28 -22.18
N THR A 84 3.40 13.48 -21.63
CA THR A 84 2.21 14.21 -21.12
C THR A 84 1.35 14.75 -22.25
#